data_AF-A0A1A9BPX3-F1
#
_entry.id   AF-A0A1A9BPX3-F1
#
_cell.length_a   1.000
_cell.length_b   1.000
_cell.length_c   1.000
_cell.angle_alpha   90.00
_cell.angle_beta   90.00
_cell.angle_gamma   90.00
#
_symmetry.space_group_name_H-M   'P 1'
#
loop_
_entity.id
_entity.type
_entity.pdbx_description
1 polymer ?
#
loop_
_entity_poly.entity_id
_entity_poly.type
_entity_poly.pdbx_seq_one_letter_code
_entity_poly.pdbx_strand_id
1 'polypeptide(L)'
;MTERHAILSGSTFEEQIGYARAVVDGDRVHISGTTGFDYATMTISDDVVDQAEQCLRNIEAALAEAKCTFADVVRVRYLLPDRADFEPCWPVLRRCFGDVRPAATMLVCGLADPRMKIEIEVDARRRLPPHGGAVSSHSEAPAVPVEAYEPPYCMAVFTTLRTQDQSGYSETDARLEDLVKGIPGYLGTDHAQTPGGLGITVSYFRDADALTKWRTDVEHRAAQQRGRAEWYQSYTLHVAKVERSSGFTRAQVPQDPTAD
;
A
#
# COMPACT_ATOMS: atom_id res chain seq x y z
N MET A 1 1.73 -8.03 -13.82
CA MET A 1 0.86 -7.17 -14.66
C MET A 1 -0.02 -6.40 -13.71
N THR A 2 -0.02 -5.07 -13.75
CA THR A 2 -0.99 -4.27 -12.99
C THR A 2 -2.38 -4.52 -13.56
N GLU A 3 -3.30 -4.98 -12.73
CA GLU A 3 -4.66 -5.34 -13.12
C GLU A 3 -5.51 -4.07 -13.29
N ARG A 4 -6.08 -3.88 -14.48
CA ARG A 4 -7.01 -2.80 -14.79
C ARG A 4 -8.44 -3.33 -14.69
N HIS A 5 -9.29 -2.65 -13.93
CA HIS A 5 -10.72 -2.96 -13.86
C HIS A 5 -11.58 -1.70 -13.75
N ALA A 6 -12.85 -1.83 -14.11
CA ALA A 6 -13.85 -0.78 -14.04
C ALA A 6 -14.77 -1.00 -12.84
N ILE A 7 -15.14 0.09 -12.18
CA ILE A 7 -16.19 0.15 -11.15
C ILE A 7 -17.40 0.81 -11.79
N LEU A 8 -18.54 0.13 -11.71
CA LEU A 8 -19.80 0.56 -12.31
C LEU A 8 -20.78 0.96 -11.21
N SER A 9 -21.48 2.08 -11.40
CA SER A 9 -22.50 2.56 -10.47
C SER A 9 -23.88 1.97 -10.73
N GLY A 10 -24.08 1.26 -11.85
CA GLY A 10 -25.38 0.76 -12.27
C GLY A 10 -26.25 1.83 -12.94
N SER A 11 -25.64 2.96 -13.32
CA SER A 11 -26.30 4.02 -14.06
C SER A 11 -26.56 3.57 -15.49
N THR A 12 -27.76 3.86 -16.01
CA THR A 12 -28.10 3.56 -17.41
C THR A 12 -27.18 4.24 -18.42
N PHE A 13 -26.56 5.37 -18.02
CA PHE A 13 -25.61 6.09 -18.86
C PHE A 13 -24.31 5.31 -19.10
N GLU A 14 -23.90 4.43 -18.18
CA GLU A 14 -22.67 3.63 -18.33
C GLU A 14 -22.79 2.69 -19.53
N GLU A 15 -23.96 2.08 -19.73
CA GLU A 15 -24.26 1.22 -20.88
C GLU A 15 -24.50 2.03 -22.18
N GLN A 16 -25.22 3.16 -22.08
CA GLN A 16 -25.61 3.94 -23.26
C GLN A 16 -24.48 4.79 -23.86
N ILE A 17 -23.59 5.33 -23.02
CA ILE A 17 -22.52 6.26 -23.42
C ILE A 17 -21.15 5.55 -23.49
N GLY A 18 -20.92 4.56 -22.63
CA GLY A 18 -19.66 3.82 -22.57
C GLY A 18 -18.60 4.48 -21.68
N TYR A 19 -18.93 4.66 -20.40
CA TYR A 19 -17.96 5.05 -19.35
C TYR A 19 -18.21 4.23 -18.08
N ALA A 20 -17.29 4.31 -17.12
CA ALA A 20 -17.41 3.68 -15.81
C ALA A 20 -17.42 4.75 -14.71
N ARG A 21 -18.09 4.51 -13.58
CA ARG A 21 -17.99 5.39 -12.40
C ARG A 21 -16.53 5.63 -11.99
N ALA A 22 -15.71 4.58 -12.00
CA ALA A 22 -14.28 4.70 -11.84
C ALA A 22 -13.52 3.64 -12.63
N VAL A 23 -12.27 3.93 -12.96
CA VAL A 23 -11.31 2.97 -13.51
C VAL A 23 -10.12 2.88 -12.57
N VAL A 24 -9.82 1.67 -12.14
CA VAL A 24 -8.61 1.35 -11.39
C VAL A 24 -7.59 0.81 -12.38
N ASP A 25 -6.42 1.43 -12.44
CA ASP A 25 -5.28 1.01 -13.26
C ASP A 25 -4.01 0.99 -12.39
N GLY A 26 -3.67 -0.19 -11.88
CA GLY A 26 -2.54 -0.35 -10.97
C GLY A 26 -2.75 0.35 -9.62
N ASP A 27 -1.99 1.42 -9.37
CA ASP A 27 -2.08 2.26 -8.18
C ASP A 27 -2.92 3.52 -8.39
N ARG A 28 -3.40 3.75 -9.61
CA ARG A 28 -4.22 4.92 -9.96
C ARG A 28 -5.69 4.57 -9.95
N VAL A 29 -6.49 5.49 -9.42
CA VAL A 29 -7.94 5.42 -9.42
C VAL A 29 -8.46 6.70 -10.05
N HIS A 30 -9.11 6.57 -11.19
CA HIS A 30 -9.70 7.66 -11.94
C HIS A 30 -11.21 7.61 -11.74
N ILE A 31 -11.78 8.58 -11.04
CA ILE A 31 -13.23 8.69 -10.84
C ILE A 31 -13.77 9.68 -11.85
N SER A 32 -14.74 9.23 -12.63
CA SER A 32 -15.41 10.05 -13.64
C SER A 32 -16.12 11.24 -13.01
N GLY A 33 -16.34 12.28 -13.81
CA GLY A 33 -17.16 13.42 -13.42
C GLY A 33 -18.48 12.98 -12.77
N THR A 34 -18.68 13.42 -11.53
CA THR A 34 -19.76 12.98 -10.67
C THR A 34 -20.66 14.15 -10.32
N THR A 35 -21.94 14.01 -10.66
CA THR A 35 -22.97 15.03 -10.48
C THR A 35 -23.86 14.71 -9.27
N GLY A 36 -24.67 15.69 -8.85
CA GLY A 36 -25.48 15.62 -7.64
C GLY A 36 -26.71 14.71 -7.69
N PHE A 37 -26.79 13.80 -8.66
CA PHE A 37 -27.88 12.82 -8.73
C PHE A 37 -27.74 11.76 -7.63
N ASP A 38 -28.85 11.47 -6.98
CA ASP A 38 -29.03 10.21 -6.26
C ASP A 38 -29.49 9.16 -7.27
N TYR A 39 -28.60 8.21 -7.58
CA TYR A 39 -28.87 7.16 -8.56
C TYR A 39 -29.84 6.08 -8.06
N ALA A 40 -30.08 5.97 -6.76
CA ALA A 40 -31.07 5.04 -6.22
C ALA A 40 -32.49 5.54 -6.44
N THR A 41 -32.71 6.86 -6.31
CA THR A 41 -34.02 7.49 -6.47
C THR A 41 -34.19 8.21 -7.82
N MET A 42 -33.09 8.37 -8.57
CA MET A 42 -33.01 9.16 -9.81
C MET A 42 -33.48 10.61 -9.62
N THR A 43 -33.17 11.20 -8.46
CA THR A 43 -33.52 12.58 -8.10
C THR A 43 -32.27 13.45 -7.94
N ILE A 44 -32.45 14.77 -8.02
CA ILE A 44 -31.40 15.76 -7.81
C ILE A 44 -32.00 16.96 -7.08
N SER A 45 -31.28 17.50 -6.08
CA SER A 45 -31.71 18.70 -5.35
C SER A 45 -31.56 19.95 -6.21
N ASP A 46 -32.43 20.95 -6.01
CA ASP A 46 -32.26 22.27 -6.62
C ASP A 46 -31.20 23.12 -5.88
N ASP A 47 -30.76 22.69 -4.69
CA ASP A 47 -29.72 23.35 -3.92
C ASP A 47 -28.31 22.82 -4.29
N VAL A 48 -27.36 23.73 -4.53
CA VAL A 48 -26.02 23.33 -4.98
C VAL A 48 -25.17 22.72 -3.88
N VAL A 49 -25.42 23.08 -2.62
CA VAL A 49 -24.73 22.49 -1.47
C VAL A 49 -25.17 21.04 -1.32
N ASP A 50 -26.47 20.77 -1.42
CA ASP A 50 -27.01 19.41 -1.42
C ASP A 50 -26.46 18.57 -2.59
N GLN A 51 -26.38 19.16 -3.79
CA GLN A 51 -25.76 18.50 -4.94
C GLN A 51 -24.29 18.17 -4.69
N ALA A 52 -23.51 19.11 -4.13
CA ALA A 52 -22.11 18.89 -3.78
C ALA A 52 -21.95 17.77 -2.74
N GLU A 53 -22.83 17.71 -1.74
CA GLU A 53 -22.84 16.60 -0.78
C GLU A 53 -23.13 15.26 -1.47
N GLN A 54 -24.10 15.22 -2.38
CA GLN A 54 -24.42 14.01 -3.13
C GLN A 54 -23.26 13.59 -4.06
N CYS A 55 -22.59 14.54 -4.72
CA CYS A 55 -21.38 14.26 -5.50
C CYS A 55 -20.33 13.56 -4.65
N LEU A 56 -20.06 14.09 -3.45
CA LEU A 56 -19.06 13.53 -2.54
C LEU A 56 -19.46 12.17 -2.00
N ARG A 57 -20.75 11.92 -1.69
CA ARG A 57 -21.24 10.59 -1.31
C ARG A 57 -21.01 9.55 -2.42
N ASN A 58 -21.33 9.92 -3.66
CA ASN A 58 -21.13 9.07 -4.83
C ASN A 58 -19.63 8.79 -5.07
N ILE A 59 -18.78 9.82 -4.92
CA ILE A 59 -17.32 9.68 -5.01
C ILE A 59 -16.77 8.79 -3.89
N GLU A 60 -17.24 8.97 -2.65
CA GLU A 60 -16.82 8.16 -1.51
C GLU A 60 -17.14 6.68 -1.71
N ALA A 61 -18.33 6.36 -2.22
CA ALA A 61 -18.71 4.99 -2.56
C ALA A 61 -17.75 4.39 -3.61
N ALA A 62 -17.43 5.14 -4.67
CA ALA A 62 -16.50 4.70 -5.71
C ALA A 62 -15.06 4.54 -5.20
N LEU A 63 -14.59 5.46 -4.33
CA LEU A 63 -13.31 5.35 -3.65
C LEU A 63 -13.27 4.10 -2.77
N ALA A 64 -14.32 3.84 -1.99
CA ALA A 64 -14.40 2.69 -1.09
C ALA A 64 -14.33 1.36 -1.86
N GLU A 65 -15.03 1.24 -2.99
CA GLU A 65 -14.95 0.05 -3.86
C GLU A 65 -13.55 -0.10 -4.48
N ALA A 66 -12.87 1.01 -4.79
CA ALA A 66 -11.48 1.03 -5.21
C ALA A 66 -10.46 0.77 -4.08
N LYS A 67 -10.93 0.59 -2.83
CA LYS A 67 -10.11 0.47 -1.61
C LYS A 67 -9.28 1.72 -1.31
N CYS A 68 -9.88 2.88 -1.54
CA CYS A 68 -9.33 4.21 -1.28
C CYS A 68 -10.27 5.01 -0.37
N THR A 69 -9.76 6.13 0.13
CA THR A 69 -10.52 7.15 0.86
C THR A 69 -10.25 8.53 0.27
N PHE A 70 -10.92 9.58 0.76
CA PHE A 70 -10.58 10.95 0.38
C PHE A 70 -9.11 11.31 0.66
N ALA A 71 -8.47 10.67 1.65
CA ALA A 71 -7.06 10.88 1.97
C ALA A 71 -6.08 10.37 0.89
N ASP A 72 -6.59 9.67 -0.12
CA ASP A 72 -5.82 9.15 -1.27
C ASP A 72 -6.02 10.02 -2.52
N VAL A 73 -6.90 11.03 -2.47
CA VAL A 73 -7.15 11.95 -3.57
C VAL A 73 -5.95 12.86 -3.75
N VAL A 74 -5.40 12.87 -4.96
CA VAL A 74 -4.25 13.71 -5.34
C VAL A 74 -4.65 14.91 -6.19
N ARG A 75 -5.80 14.82 -6.88
CA ARG A 75 -6.36 15.91 -7.66
C ARG A 75 -7.89 15.90 -7.64
N VAL A 76 -8.46 17.10 -7.62
CA VAL A 76 -9.90 17.35 -7.78
C VAL A 76 -10.13 18.43 -8.83
N ARG A 77 -11.16 18.25 -9.67
CA ARG A 77 -11.66 19.27 -10.60
C ARG A 77 -13.13 19.54 -10.27
N TYR A 78 -13.48 20.82 -10.17
CA TYR A 78 -14.84 21.29 -9.96
C TYR A 78 -15.33 21.95 -11.25
N LEU A 79 -16.48 21.51 -11.77
CA LEU A 79 -17.10 22.06 -12.96
C LEU A 79 -18.48 22.59 -12.59
N LEU A 80 -18.74 23.87 -12.87
CA LEU A 80 -20.01 24.52 -12.53
C LEU A 80 -20.48 25.43 -13.67
N PRO A 81 -21.78 25.51 -13.98
CA PRO A 81 -22.31 26.51 -14.92
C PRO A 81 -22.20 27.94 -14.40
N ASP A 82 -22.40 28.14 -13.09
CA ASP A 82 -22.30 29.43 -12.42
C ASP A 82 -21.16 29.43 -11.40
N ARG A 83 -20.28 30.43 -11.45
CA ARG A 83 -19.20 30.63 -10.48
C ARG A 83 -19.70 30.95 -9.07
N ALA A 84 -20.89 31.54 -8.94
CA ALA A 84 -21.44 31.96 -7.66
C ALA A 84 -21.80 30.76 -6.77
N ASP A 85 -22.09 29.62 -7.38
CA ASP A 85 -22.44 28.37 -6.71
C ASP A 85 -21.24 27.68 -6.04
N PHE A 86 -20.00 28.09 -6.35
CA PHE A 86 -18.81 27.41 -5.81
C PHE A 86 -18.54 27.73 -4.33
N GLU A 87 -18.67 28.99 -3.94
CA GLU A 87 -18.40 29.44 -2.56
C GLU A 87 -19.34 28.79 -1.51
N PRO A 88 -20.66 28.68 -1.76
CA PRO A 88 -21.58 27.94 -0.89
C PRO A 88 -21.15 26.50 -0.59
N CYS A 89 -20.48 25.83 -1.53
CA CYS A 89 -20.03 24.43 -1.38
C CYS A 89 -18.78 24.28 -0.52
N TRP A 90 -18.02 25.35 -0.24
CA TRP A 90 -16.74 25.27 0.47
C TRP A 90 -16.79 24.54 1.82
N PRO A 91 -17.80 24.72 2.70
CA PRO A 91 -17.85 24.00 3.97
C PRO A 91 -17.90 22.48 3.78
N VAL A 92 -18.69 22.02 2.80
CA VAL A 92 -18.81 20.60 2.44
C VAL A 92 -17.51 20.08 1.85
N LEU A 93 -16.92 20.80 0.90
CA LEU A 93 -15.63 20.43 0.29
C LEU A 93 -14.51 20.36 1.34
N ARG A 94 -14.49 21.31 2.28
CA ARG A 94 -13.49 21.38 3.34
C ARG A 94 -13.59 20.19 4.31
N ARG A 95 -14.80 19.65 4.54
CA ARG A 95 -15.00 18.45 5.36
C ARG A 95 -14.26 17.24 4.79
N CYS A 96 -14.21 17.10 3.46
CA CYS A 96 -13.53 16.00 2.79
C CYS A 96 -12.05 16.28 2.49
N PHE A 97 -11.72 17.51 2.07
CA PHE A 97 -10.41 17.84 1.50
C PHE A 97 -9.54 18.78 2.36
N GLY A 98 -10.05 19.31 3.47
CA GLY A 98 -9.37 20.36 4.23
C GLY A 98 -7.96 19.99 4.73
N ASP A 99 -7.81 18.74 5.20
CA ASP A 99 -6.53 18.20 5.66
C ASP A 99 -5.79 17.46 4.53
N VAL A 100 -6.51 16.92 3.55
CA VAL A 100 -5.97 16.19 2.40
C VAL A 100 -5.23 17.12 1.43
N ARG A 101 -5.82 18.28 1.14
CA ARG A 101 -5.30 19.35 0.24
C ARG A 101 -4.82 18.83 -1.13
N PRO A 102 -5.67 18.16 -1.92
CA PRO A 102 -5.32 17.75 -3.28
C PRO A 102 -5.07 18.95 -4.19
N ALA A 103 -4.35 18.72 -5.31
CA ALA A 103 -4.29 19.72 -6.37
C ALA A 103 -5.70 20.02 -6.90
N ALA A 104 -6.09 21.29 -6.98
CA ALA A 104 -7.45 21.67 -7.30
C ALA A 104 -7.55 22.62 -8.49
N THR A 105 -8.57 22.42 -9.33
CA THR A 105 -8.96 23.36 -10.40
C THR A 105 -10.47 23.56 -10.35
N MET A 106 -10.95 24.80 -10.47
CA MET A 106 -12.36 25.11 -10.70
C MET A 106 -12.54 25.67 -12.11
N LEU A 107 -13.51 25.15 -12.85
CA LEU A 107 -13.88 25.54 -14.20
C LEU A 107 -15.34 26.00 -14.24
N VAL A 108 -15.58 27.08 -14.98
CA VAL A 108 -16.94 27.54 -15.30
C VAL A 108 -17.30 27.05 -16.70
N CYS A 109 -18.24 26.11 -16.81
CA CYS A 109 -18.67 25.50 -18.07
C CYS A 109 -20.07 24.88 -17.93
N GLY A 110 -20.75 24.68 -19.07
CA GLY A 110 -22.04 23.99 -19.08
C GLY A 110 -21.92 22.50 -18.73
N LEU A 111 -22.95 21.95 -18.09
CA LEU A 111 -23.07 20.53 -17.74
C LEU A 111 -24.13 19.83 -18.60
N ALA A 112 -24.14 18.50 -18.58
CA ALA A 112 -24.95 17.68 -19.49
C ALA A 112 -26.48 17.84 -19.31
N ASP A 113 -26.93 18.13 -18.09
CA ASP A 113 -28.33 18.39 -17.75
C ASP A 113 -28.44 19.75 -17.06
N PRO A 114 -29.39 20.62 -17.44
CA PRO A 114 -29.55 21.96 -16.86
C PRO A 114 -29.86 21.97 -15.36
N ARG A 115 -30.30 20.84 -14.78
CA ARG A 115 -30.50 20.70 -13.33
C ARG A 115 -29.19 20.55 -12.56
N MET A 116 -28.11 20.14 -13.22
CA MET A 116 -26.80 19.97 -12.60
C MET A 116 -26.16 21.35 -12.37
N LYS A 117 -25.79 21.63 -11.11
CA LYS A 117 -25.13 22.87 -10.70
C LYS A 117 -23.64 22.68 -10.41
N ILE A 118 -23.25 21.46 -10.06
CA ILE A 118 -21.86 21.09 -9.81
C ILE A 118 -21.57 19.66 -10.28
N GLU A 119 -20.40 19.48 -10.87
CA GLU A 119 -19.80 18.20 -11.18
C GLU A 119 -18.39 18.15 -10.59
N ILE A 120 -18.04 17.03 -9.95
CA ILE A 120 -16.76 16.83 -9.27
C ILE A 120 -16.08 15.62 -9.88
N GLU A 121 -14.85 15.80 -10.36
CA GLU A 121 -13.98 14.74 -10.86
C GLU A 121 -12.77 14.61 -9.94
N VAL A 122 -12.36 13.37 -9.61
CA VAL A 122 -11.20 13.15 -8.75
C VAL A 122 -10.25 12.09 -9.31
N ASP A 123 -8.96 12.36 -9.18
CA ASP A 123 -7.90 11.38 -9.34
C ASP A 123 -7.36 11.02 -7.95
N ALA A 124 -7.38 9.74 -7.63
CA ALA A 124 -6.80 9.20 -6.41
C ALA A 124 -5.65 8.24 -6.72
N ARG A 125 -4.74 8.12 -5.75
CA ARG A 125 -3.66 7.16 -5.80
C ARG A 125 -3.85 6.21 -4.64
N ARG A 126 -4.23 4.97 -4.94
CA ARG A 126 -4.35 3.94 -3.92
C ARG A 126 -3.00 3.84 -3.23
N ARG A 127 -3.01 4.05 -1.91
CA ARG A 127 -1.94 3.51 -1.05
C ARG A 127 -2.07 2.01 -1.14
N LEU A 128 -1.46 1.46 -2.19
CA LEU A 128 -1.14 0.06 -2.18
C LEU A 128 -0.38 -0.12 -0.87
N PRO A 129 -0.80 -1.01 0.05
CA PRO A 129 0.21 -1.61 0.91
C PRO A 129 1.34 -2.04 -0.03
N PRO A 130 2.63 -1.83 0.32
CA PRO A 130 3.72 -2.31 -0.51
C PRO A 130 3.35 -3.72 -0.98
N HIS A 131 3.15 -3.87 -2.30
CA HIS A 131 2.23 -4.83 -2.92
C HIS A 131 2.07 -6.13 -2.11
N GLY A 132 0.86 -6.42 -1.64
CA GLY A 132 0.35 -7.77 -1.38
C GLY A 132 1.39 -8.80 -0.92
N GLY A 133 2.21 -8.45 0.06
CA GLY A 133 2.73 -9.40 1.02
C GLY A 133 1.74 -9.41 2.15
N ALA A 134 1.47 -10.59 2.72
CA ALA A 134 0.99 -10.63 4.09
C ALA A 134 1.78 -9.58 4.88
N VAL A 135 1.09 -8.71 5.62
CA VAL A 135 1.74 -7.89 6.64
C VAL A 135 2.45 -8.90 7.53
N SER A 136 3.74 -9.13 7.30
CA SER A 136 4.54 -9.82 8.29
C SER A 136 4.47 -8.89 9.49
N SER A 137 3.96 -9.41 10.59
CA SER A 137 4.10 -8.85 11.91
C SER A 137 5.59 -8.82 12.28
N HIS A 138 6.37 -7.98 11.60
CA HIS A 138 7.65 -7.56 12.11
C HIS A 138 7.40 -6.32 12.95
N SER A 139 7.85 -6.44 14.20
CA SER A 139 7.78 -5.44 15.25
C SER A 139 7.98 -4.02 14.72
N GLU A 140 7.20 -3.06 15.25
CA GLU A 140 7.40 -1.61 15.08
C GLU A 140 8.76 -1.10 15.60
N ALA A 141 9.65 -1.99 16.05
CA ALA A 141 11.02 -1.64 16.40
C ALA A 141 11.77 -1.10 15.17
N PRO A 142 12.58 -0.03 15.34
CA PRO A 142 13.40 0.48 14.26
C PRO A 142 14.32 -0.63 13.73
N ALA A 143 14.37 -0.77 12.40
CA ALA A 143 15.26 -1.73 11.75
C ALA A 143 16.72 -1.38 12.06
N VAL A 144 17.37 -2.20 12.88
CA VAL A 144 18.79 -2.10 13.20
C VAL A 144 19.49 -3.31 12.54
N PRO A 145 20.55 -3.10 11.75
CA PRO A 145 21.29 -4.21 11.15
C PRO A 145 21.90 -5.10 12.24
N VAL A 146 22.02 -6.40 11.96
CA VAL A 146 22.75 -7.32 12.85
C VAL A 146 24.15 -6.79 13.13
N GLU A 147 24.57 -6.90 14.40
CA GLU A 147 25.87 -6.40 14.86
C GLU A 147 27.04 -7.07 14.11
N ALA A 148 28.11 -6.30 13.90
CA ALA A 148 29.33 -6.80 13.31
C ALA A 148 30.10 -7.71 14.29
N TYR A 149 29.90 -9.03 14.17
CA TYR A 149 30.61 -10.03 14.98
C TYR A 149 32.07 -10.25 14.53
N GLU A 150 32.90 -10.77 15.44
CA GLU A 150 34.30 -11.12 15.16
C GLU A 150 34.40 -12.30 14.17
N PRO A 151 34.97 -12.09 12.95
CA PRO A 151 35.21 -13.15 11.97
C PRO A 151 36.19 -14.24 12.46
N PRO A 152 36.15 -15.45 11.89
CA PRO A 152 35.27 -15.86 10.80
C PRO A 152 33.93 -16.41 11.27
N TYR A 153 32.87 -16.11 10.54
CA TYR A 153 31.54 -16.70 10.73
C TYR A 153 30.88 -17.00 9.37
N CYS A 154 29.80 -17.76 9.35
CA CYS A 154 29.06 -18.12 8.14
C CYS A 154 27.82 -17.22 7.97
N MET A 155 27.49 -16.91 6.72
CA MET A 155 26.22 -16.28 6.35
C MET A 155 25.50 -17.13 5.31
N ALA A 156 24.18 -17.23 5.44
CA ALA A 156 23.28 -17.81 4.47
C ALA A 156 22.36 -16.71 3.94
N VAL A 157 22.51 -16.37 2.66
CA VAL A 157 21.70 -15.37 1.95
C VAL A 157 20.65 -16.11 1.14
N PHE A 158 19.39 -15.98 1.56
CA PHE A 158 18.24 -16.56 0.91
C PHE A 158 17.45 -15.44 0.23
N THR A 159 17.42 -15.46 -1.10
CA THR A 159 16.71 -14.46 -1.92
C THR A 159 15.51 -15.12 -2.57
N THR A 160 14.32 -14.53 -2.44
CA THR A 160 13.06 -15.13 -2.90
C THR A 160 12.24 -14.18 -3.75
N LEU A 161 11.53 -14.72 -4.75
CA LEU A 161 10.36 -14.09 -5.35
C LEU A 161 9.10 -14.84 -4.90
N ARG A 162 8.20 -14.15 -4.22
CA ARG A 162 7.00 -14.75 -3.60
C ARG A 162 5.81 -14.82 -4.57
N THR A 163 4.92 -15.79 -4.38
CA THR A 163 3.62 -15.89 -5.06
C THR A 163 2.61 -14.88 -4.51
N GLN A 164 1.49 -14.66 -5.21
CA GLN A 164 0.43 -13.73 -4.78
C GLN A 164 -0.40 -14.27 -3.60
N ASP A 165 -0.47 -15.60 -3.44
CA ASP A 165 -1.09 -16.26 -2.29
C ASP A 165 -0.03 -16.52 -1.21
N GLN A 166 -0.18 -15.86 -0.07
CA GLN A 166 0.72 -15.97 1.09
C GLN A 166 -0.03 -16.43 2.35
N SER A 167 -1.15 -17.13 2.19
CA SER A 167 -1.90 -17.71 3.32
C SER A 167 -1.00 -18.63 4.16
N GLY A 168 -0.92 -18.38 5.48
CA GLY A 168 -0.12 -19.16 6.43
C GLY A 168 1.40 -18.92 6.40
N TYR A 169 1.90 -18.02 5.53
CA TYR A 169 3.33 -17.71 5.46
C TYR A 169 3.83 -17.02 6.74
N SER A 170 3.10 -16.03 7.25
CA SER A 170 3.51 -15.23 8.42
C SER A 170 3.65 -16.07 9.69
N GLU A 171 2.74 -17.02 9.94
CA GLU A 171 2.80 -17.92 11.09
C GLU A 171 3.99 -18.88 10.98
N THR A 172 4.25 -19.39 9.78
CA THR A 172 5.38 -20.28 9.51
C THR A 172 6.70 -19.52 9.65
N ASP A 173 6.77 -18.28 9.18
CA ASP A 173 7.96 -17.43 9.25
C ASP A 173 8.30 -17.06 10.70
N ALA A 174 7.31 -16.64 11.50
CA ALA A 174 7.49 -16.39 12.94
C ALA A 174 7.99 -17.65 13.67
N ARG A 175 7.44 -18.83 13.32
CA ARG A 175 7.88 -20.11 13.88
C ARG A 175 9.33 -20.44 13.53
N LEU A 176 9.74 -20.19 12.28
CA LEU A 176 11.13 -20.40 11.85
C LEU A 176 12.09 -19.42 12.53
N GLU A 177 11.66 -18.17 12.75
CA GLU A 177 12.45 -17.17 13.46
C GLU A 177 12.72 -17.59 14.91
N ASP A 178 11.72 -18.15 15.60
CA ASP A 178 11.89 -18.68 16.94
C ASP A 178 12.75 -19.95 16.99
N LEU A 179 12.63 -20.82 15.99
CA LEU A 179 13.45 -22.02 15.88
C LEU A 179 14.93 -21.70 15.66
N VAL A 180 15.23 -20.79 14.73
CA VAL A 180 16.62 -20.46 14.40
C VAL A 180 17.34 -19.81 15.58
N LYS A 181 16.64 -19.02 16.40
CA LYS A 181 17.14 -18.46 17.66
C LYS A 181 17.60 -19.53 18.66
N GLY A 182 17.01 -20.74 18.59
CA GLY A 182 17.39 -21.88 19.43
C GLY A 182 18.64 -22.64 18.97
N ILE A 183 19.17 -22.34 17.78
CA ILE A 183 20.35 -23.04 17.24
C ILE A 183 21.62 -22.52 17.93
N PRO A 184 22.39 -23.38 18.62
CA PRO A 184 23.67 -22.97 19.19
C PRO A 184 24.60 -22.45 18.09
N GLY A 185 25.05 -21.20 18.23
CA GLY A 185 25.86 -20.51 17.23
C GLY A 185 25.08 -19.62 16.26
N TYR A 186 23.77 -19.43 16.43
CA TYR A 186 23.04 -18.38 15.71
C TYR A 186 23.47 -16.98 16.17
N LEU A 187 23.73 -16.08 15.22
CA LEU A 187 24.23 -14.72 15.48
C LEU A 187 23.19 -13.63 15.18
N GLY A 188 22.16 -13.95 14.37
CA GLY A 188 21.12 -13.00 14.01
C GLY A 188 20.63 -13.22 12.58
N THR A 189 19.58 -12.48 12.21
CA THR A 189 19.06 -12.46 10.84
C THR A 189 18.67 -11.04 10.47
N ASP A 190 19.11 -10.60 9.30
CA ASP A 190 18.59 -9.42 8.63
C ASP A 190 17.54 -9.85 7.60
N HIS A 191 16.47 -9.08 7.47
CA HIS A 191 15.44 -9.29 6.46
C HIS A 191 15.11 -7.97 5.77
N ALA A 192 14.91 -8.02 4.46
CA ALA A 192 14.35 -6.92 3.72
C ALA A 192 13.46 -7.42 2.59
N GLN A 193 12.46 -6.62 2.23
CA GLN A 193 11.58 -6.90 1.11
C GLN A 193 11.42 -5.66 0.24
N THR A 194 11.52 -5.86 -1.08
CA THR A 194 11.27 -4.81 -2.06
C THR A 194 9.78 -4.78 -2.43
N PRO A 195 9.26 -3.62 -2.88
CA PRO A 195 7.90 -3.53 -3.42
C PRO A 195 7.61 -4.46 -4.60
N GLY A 196 8.64 -4.95 -5.30
CA GLY A 196 8.52 -5.89 -6.43
C GLY A 196 8.39 -7.36 -6.04
N GLY A 197 8.23 -7.67 -4.74
CA GLY A 197 8.10 -9.04 -4.24
C GLY A 197 9.42 -9.79 -4.04
N LEU A 198 10.56 -9.16 -4.36
CA LEU A 198 11.88 -9.70 -4.04
C LEU A 198 12.13 -9.54 -2.53
N GLY A 199 12.29 -10.65 -1.82
CA GLY A 199 12.68 -10.70 -0.42
C GLY A 199 14.12 -11.21 -0.29
N ILE A 200 14.83 -10.72 0.71
CA ILE A 200 16.15 -11.22 1.12
C ILE A 200 16.14 -11.49 2.62
N THR A 201 16.56 -12.70 2.99
CA THR A 201 16.81 -13.11 4.37
C THR A 201 18.28 -13.47 4.47
N VAL A 202 19.03 -12.79 5.34
CA VAL A 202 20.44 -13.07 5.61
C VAL A 202 20.55 -13.58 7.03
N SER A 203 20.83 -14.87 7.20
CA SER A 203 21.02 -15.48 8.51
C SER A 203 22.50 -15.70 8.80
N TYR A 204 22.94 -15.34 10.00
CA TYR A 204 24.32 -15.38 10.44
C TYR A 204 24.54 -16.49 11.48
N PHE A 205 25.62 -17.27 11.31
CA PHE A 205 25.96 -18.41 12.15
C PHE A 205 27.46 -18.41 12.48
N ARG A 206 27.84 -18.81 13.69
CA ARG A 206 29.22 -18.85 14.19
C ARG A 206 30.14 -19.71 13.33
N ASP A 207 29.63 -20.81 12.81
CA ASP A 207 30.38 -21.80 12.03
C ASP A 207 29.47 -22.60 11.08
N ALA A 208 30.10 -23.44 10.25
CA ALA A 208 29.40 -24.31 9.30
C ALA A 208 28.57 -25.42 9.98
N ASP A 209 28.89 -25.77 11.23
CA ASP A 209 28.17 -26.81 11.98
C ASP A 209 26.82 -26.26 12.46
N ALA A 210 26.78 -25.03 12.96
CA ALA A 210 25.55 -24.31 13.31
C ALA A 210 24.63 -24.16 12.09
N LEU A 211 25.20 -23.78 10.94
CA LEU A 211 24.43 -23.71 9.69
C LEU A 211 23.92 -25.09 9.25
N THR A 212 24.74 -26.14 9.39
CA THR A 212 24.34 -27.51 9.04
C THR A 212 23.20 -27.99 9.92
N LYS A 213 23.28 -27.76 11.24
CA LYS A 213 22.19 -28.05 12.19
C LYS A 213 20.90 -27.38 11.76
N TRP A 214 20.94 -26.09 11.45
CA TRP A 214 19.78 -25.36 10.94
C TRP A 214 19.25 -25.95 9.63
N ARG A 215 20.11 -26.24 8.65
CA ARG A 215 19.71 -26.86 7.37
C ARG A 215 19.03 -28.22 7.56
N THR A 216 19.46 -28.98 8.57
CA THR A 216 18.94 -30.32 8.85
C THR A 216 17.76 -30.34 9.80
N ASP A 217 17.36 -29.21 10.36
CA ASP A 217 16.17 -29.13 11.22
C ASP A 217 14.91 -29.61 10.47
N VAL A 218 14.05 -30.34 11.18
CA VAL A 218 12.90 -31.04 10.59
C VAL A 218 11.80 -30.05 10.23
N GLU A 219 11.52 -29.07 11.08
CA GLU A 219 10.52 -28.04 10.84
C GLU A 219 10.99 -27.08 9.76
N HIS A 220 12.28 -26.71 9.76
CA HIS A 220 12.87 -25.91 8.68
C HIS A 220 12.78 -26.62 7.32
N ARG A 221 13.05 -27.93 7.26
CA ARG A 221 12.89 -28.69 6.01
C ARG A 221 11.44 -28.79 5.55
N ALA A 222 10.50 -28.98 6.47
CA ALA A 222 9.07 -29.00 6.14
C ALA A 222 8.61 -27.64 5.59
N ALA A 223 9.04 -26.54 6.22
CA ALA A 223 8.74 -25.19 5.75
C ALA A 223 9.38 -24.88 4.39
N GLN A 224 10.61 -25.35 4.12
CA GLN A 224 11.22 -25.23 2.79
C GLN A 224 10.44 -25.98 1.71
N GLN A 225 9.97 -27.21 2.01
CA GLN A 225 9.18 -28.00 1.06
C GLN A 225 7.84 -27.32 0.77
N ARG A 226 7.14 -26.85 1.81
CA ARG A 226 5.89 -26.12 1.67
C ARG A 226 6.07 -24.80 0.92
N GLY A 227 7.12 -24.05 1.26
CA GLY A 227 7.45 -22.80 0.58
C GLY A 227 7.69 -22.98 -0.92
N ARG A 228 8.35 -24.08 -1.33
CA ARG A 228 8.51 -24.42 -2.77
C ARG A 228 7.19 -24.75 -3.47
N ALA A 229 6.24 -25.34 -2.75
CA ALA A 229 4.96 -25.75 -3.32
C ALA A 229 3.96 -24.58 -3.39
N GLU A 230 3.99 -23.67 -2.42
CA GLU A 230 2.91 -22.72 -2.18
C GLU A 230 3.34 -21.24 -2.27
N TRP A 231 4.56 -20.90 -1.83
CA TRP A 231 4.92 -19.51 -1.51
C TRP A 231 5.99 -18.88 -2.41
N TYR A 232 6.82 -19.69 -3.10
CA TYR A 232 7.94 -19.19 -3.89
C TYR A 232 7.74 -19.46 -5.38
N GLN A 233 7.80 -18.40 -6.20
CA GLN A 233 7.95 -18.53 -7.65
C GLN A 233 9.37 -18.97 -8.02
N SER A 234 10.36 -18.41 -7.33
CA SER A 234 11.77 -18.82 -7.43
C SER A 234 12.53 -18.37 -6.19
N TYR A 235 13.68 -18.99 -5.92
CA TYR A 235 14.61 -18.54 -4.88
C TYR A 235 16.06 -18.90 -5.23
N THR A 236 17.01 -18.19 -4.64
CA THR A 236 18.43 -18.56 -4.60
C THR A 236 18.92 -18.62 -3.15
N LEU A 237 19.89 -19.50 -2.90
CA LEU A 237 20.55 -19.62 -1.61
C LEU A 237 22.06 -19.56 -1.82
N HIS A 238 22.71 -18.56 -1.22
CA HIS A 238 24.16 -18.45 -1.19
C HIS A 238 24.65 -18.66 0.24
N VAL A 239 25.66 -19.52 0.41
CA VAL A 239 26.35 -19.72 1.69
C VAL A 239 27.78 -19.24 1.54
N ALA A 240 28.22 -18.36 2.43
CA ALA A 240 29.55 -17.78 2.38
C ALA A 240 30.16 -17.67 3.79
N LYS A 241 31.48 -17.67 3.84
CA LYS A 241 32.25 -17.35 5.05
C LYS A 241 32.57 -15.85 5.04
N VAL A 242 32.25 -15.19 6.14
CA VAL A 242 32.60 -13.78 6.36
C VAL A 242 34.00 -13.74 6.94
N GLU A 243 34.93 -13.13 6.19
CA GLU A 243 36.33 -12.95 6.59
C GLU A 243 36.57 -11.56 7.22
N ARG A 244 35.64 -10.62 7.03
CA ARG A 244 35.74 -9.25 7.56
C ARG A 244 34.36 -8.70 7.89
N SER A 245 34.22 -8.03 9.03
CA SER A 245 33.00 -7.36 9.48
C SER A 245 33.32 -6.04 10.18
N SER A 246 32.46 -5.02 10.03
CA SER A 246 32.62 -3.70 10.67
C SER A 246 31.28 -2.96 10.73
N GLY A 247 30.99 -2.26 11.83
CA GLY A 247 29.77 -1.46 12.01
C GLY A 247 30.03 0.05 12.07
N PHE A 248 28.97 0.85 11.89
CA PHE A 248 29.00 2.30 12.02
C PHE A 248 27.69 2.79 12.65
N THR A 249 27.78 3.74 13.58
CA THR A 249 26.62 4.43 14.17
C THR A 249 26.89 5.93 14.15
N ARG A 250 25.92 6.70 13.63
CA ARG A 250 26.02 8.17 13.62
C ARG A 250 25.81 8.70 15.04
N ALA A 251 26.73 9.52 15.54
CA ALA A 251 26.55 10.23 16.81
C ALA A 251 25.31 11.16 16.72
N GLN A 252 24.44 11.11 17.73
CA GLN A 252 23.30 12.03 17.82
C GLN A 252 23.79 13.45 18.09
N VAL A 253 23.24 14.42 17.36
CA VAL A 253 23.49 15.85 17.63
C VAL A 253 22.69 16.23 18.88
N PRO A 254 23.30 16.80 19.93
CA PRO A 254 22.55 17.30 21.08
C PRO A 254 21.54 18.35 20.62
N GLN A 255 20.26 18.18 20.95
CA GLN A 255 19.28 19.24 20.73
C GLN A 255 19.53 20.35 21.75
N ASP A 256 19.80 21.56 21.26
CA ASP A 256 19.93 22.76 22.08
C ASP A 256 18.61 23.03 22.82
N PRO A 257 18.60 23.06 24.16
CA PRO A 257 17.39 23.32 24.93
C PRO A 257 17.28 24.81 25.26
N THR A 258 17.17 25.68 24.26
CA THR A 258 16.74 27.08 24.49
C THR A 258 16.19 27.69 23.22
N ALA A 259 14.86 27.72 23.10
CA ALA A 259 14.13 28.75 22.37
C ALA A 259 13.00 29.21 23.29
N ASP A 260 13.32 30.14 24.17
CA ASP A 260 12.36 31.10 24.76
C ASP A 260 12.11 32.22 23.74
#